data_AF-A0A821JIA4-F1
#
_entry.id   AF-A0A821JIA4-F1
#
_cell.length_a   1.000
_cell.length_b   1.000
_cell.length_c   1.000
_cell.angle_alpha   90.00
_cell.angle_beta   90.00
_cell.angle_gamma   90.00
#
_symmetry.space_group_name_H-M   'P 1'
#
loop_
_entity.id
_entity.type
_entity.pdbx_description
1 polymer ?
#
loop_
_entity_poly.entity_id
_entity_poly.type
_entity_poly.pdbx_seq_one_letter_code
_entity_poly.pdbx_strand_id
1 'polypeptide(L)'
;MYKFLLLVEYGGLGLHYTEHCIAMEEISRASGSIALSYGAHSNLCVNQIVRNGNDEQKHKYLPKLISGEHFGALAMSESHSGSDVVSMKLSAEQK
;
A
#
# COMPACT_ATOMS: atom_id res chain seq x y z
N MET A 1 -0.42 -10.74 -7.56
CA MET A 1 -0.44 -10.75 -6.07
C MET A 1 -1.22 -9.56 -5.49
N TYR A 2 -1.01 -8.34 -5.98
CA TYR A 2 -1.48 -7.08 -5.35
C TYR A 2 -2.95 -6.68 -5.55
N LYS A 3 -3.81 -7.60 -6.03
CA LYS A 3 -5.13 -7.23 -6.57
C LYS A 3 -6.29 -7.27 -5.56
N PHE A 4 -6.09 -7.75 -4.34
CA PHE A 4 -7.19 -8.16 -3.46
C PHE A 4 -8.11 -7.01 -3.01
N LEU A 5 -7.56 -5.91 -2.49
CA LEU A 5 -8.32 -4.86 -1.79
C LEU A 5 -8.97 -3.80 -2.70
N LEU A 6 -8.98 -4.01 -4.02
CA LEU A 6 -9.25 -2.95 -4.99
C LEU A 6 -10.47 -3.25 -5.85
N LEU A 7 -11.19 -2.18 -6.21
CA LEU A 7 -12.31 -2.24 -7.14
C LEU A 7 -11.86 -2.76 -8.50
N VAL A 8 -12.76 -3.51 -9.15
CA VAL A 8 -12.52 -4.14 -10.46
C VAL A 8 -12.19 -3.10 -11.54
N GLU A 9 -12.76 -1.89 -11.43
CA GLU A 9 -12.52 -0.77 -12.36
C GLU A 9 -11.05 -0.35 -12.47
N TYR A 10 -10.23 -0.62 -11.45
CA TYR A 10 -8.79 -0.35 -11.46
C TYR A 10 -7.94 -1.59 -11.74
N GLY A 11 -8.55 -2.74 -12.09
CA GLY A 11 -7.85 -4.01 -12.31
C GLY A 11 -7.66 -4.86 -11.05
N GLY A 12 -8.36 -4.51 -9.96
CA GLY A 12 -8.45 -5.28 -8.73
C GLY A 12 -9.40 -6.49 -8.81
N LEU A 13 -9.45 -7.28 -7.74
CA LEU A 13 -10.31 -8.46 -7.62
C LEU A 13 -11.64 -8.18 -6.90
N GLY A 14 -11.83 -6.99 -6.35
CA GLY A 14 -13.04 -6.63 -5.60
C GLY A 14 -13.24 -7.46 -4.33
N LEU A 15 -12.15 -7.92 -3.70
CA LEU A 15 -12.20 -8.73 -2.48
C LEU A 15 -12.07 -7.83 -1.24
N HIS A 16 -12.44 -8.37 -0.08
CA HIS A 16 -12.44 -7.64 1.18
C HIS A 16 -11.14 -7.90 1.97
N TYR A 17 -11.03 -7.25 3.12
CA TYR A 17 -9.87 -7.40 4.01
C TYR A 17 -9.69 -8.82 4.52
N THR A 18 -10.77 -9.59 4.67
CA THR A 18 -10.69 -10.98 5.12
C THR A 18 -9.88 -11.83 4.15
N GLU A 19 -10.14 -11.74 2.85
CA GLU A 19 -9.36 -12.47 1.83
C GLU A 19 -7.90 -12.01 1.80
N HIS A 20 -7.66 -10.72 2.01
CA HIS A 20 -6.30 -10.19 2.11
C HIS A 20 -5.55 -10.74 3.33
N CYS A 21 -6.20 -10.86 4.48
CA CYS A 21 -5.62 -11.47 5.68
C CYS A 21 -5.28 -12.95 5.46
N ILE A 22 -6.17 -13.72 4.82
CA ILE A 22 -5.91 -15.12 4.47
C ILE A 22 -4.69 -15.22 3.54
N ALA A 23 -4.61 -14.37 2.51
CA ALA A 23 -3.46 -14.35 1.62
C ALA A 23 -2.16 -14.02 2.38
N MET A 24 -2.18 -13.02 3.28
CA MET A 24 -1.04 -12.68 4.14
C MET A 24 -0.59 -13.84 5.00
N GLU A 25 -1.52 -14.59 5.62
CA GLU A 25 -1.22 -15.76 6.44
C GLU A 25 -0.49 -16.83 5.64
N GLU A 26 -1.03 -17.20 4.46
CA GLU A 26 -0.46 -18.24 3.61
C GLU A 26 0.91 -17.84 3.04
N ILE A 27 1.09 -16.59 2.61
CA ILE A 27 2.40 -16.09 2.15
C ILE A 27 3.40 -16.12 3.31
N SER A 28 2.98 -15.72 4.52
CA SER A 28 3.85 -15.68 5.70
C SER A 28 4.32 -17.08 6.13
N ARG A 29 3.47 -18.12 5.97
CA ARG A 29 3.85 -19.52 6.22
C ARG A 29 5.05 -19.95 5.37
N ALA A 30 5.12 -19.46 4.13
CA ALA A 30 6.22 -19.75 3.22
C ALA A 30 7.43 -18.81 3.40
N SER A 31 7.18 -17.50 3.55
CA SER A 31 8.23 -16.49 3.70
C SER A 31 7.72 -15.19 4.32
N GLY A 32 8.21 -14.88 5.53
CA GLY A 32 7.90 -13.62 6.21
C GLY A 32 8.43 -12.37 5.47
N SER A 33 9.56 -12.46 4.76
CA SER A 33 10.11 -11.32 4.02
C SER A 33 9.26 -10.96 2.81
N ILE A 34 8.81 -11.95 2.04
CA ILE A 34 7.88 -11.73 0.91
C ILE A 34 6.53 -11.22 1.42
N ALA A 35 6.02 -11.79 2.52
CA ALA A 35 4.80 -11.32 3.14
C ALA A 35 4.90 -9.85 3.55
N LEU A 36 6.01 -9.43 4.16
CA LEU A 36 6.22 -8.03 4.54
C LEU A 36 6.28 -7.11 3.31
N SER A 37 7.00 -7.49 2.25
CA SER A 37 7.03 -6.70 1.02
C SER A 37 5.65 -6.56 0.38
N TYR A 38 4.87 -7.65 0.37
CA TYR A 38 3.50 -7.64 -0.12
C TYR A 38 2.58 -6.76 0.75
N GLY A 39 2.66 -6.88 2.07
CA GLY A 39 1.89 -6.07 3.01
C GLY A 39 2.23 -4.58 2.93
N ALA A 40 3.52 -4.22 2.83
CA ALA A 40 3.96 -2.84 2.67
C ALA A 40 3.42 -2.20 1.37
N HIS A 41 3.50 -2.90 0.25
CA HIS A 41 2.96 -2.41 -1.01
C HIS A 41 1.43 -2.28 -0.97
N SER A 42 0.72 -3.36 -0.60
CA SER A 42 -0.73 -3.42 -0.71
C SER A 42 -1.47 -2.60 0.37
N ASN A 43 -1.03 -2.68 1.63
CA ASN A 43 -1.70 -2.03 2.75
C ASN A 43 -1.14 -0.64 3.04
N LEU A 44 0.18 -0.48 3.07
CA LEU A 44 0.78 0.80 3.48
C LEU A 44 0.80 1.84 2.34
N CYS A 45 0.80 1.40 1.07
CA CYS A 45 0.80 2.30 -0.09
C CYS A 45 -0.55 2.29 -0.84
N VAL A 46 -0.90 1.18 -1.48
CA VAL A 46 -2.07 1.10 -2.38
C VAL A 46 -3.36 1.48 -1.66
N ASN A 47 -3.61 0.93 -0.48
CA ASN A 47 -4.81 1.23 0.29
C ASN A 47 -4.92 2.71 0.72
N GLN A 48 -3.80 3.42 0.92
CA GLN A 48 -3.85 4.86 1.23
C GLN A 48 -4.35 5.68 0.04
N ILE A 49 -3.97 5.31 -1.20
CA ILE A 49 -4.47 5.94 -2.42
C ILE A 49 -5.95 5.62 -2.63
N VAL A 50 -6.37 4.38 -2.36
CA VAL A 50 -7.79 3.99 -2.47
C VAL A 50 -8.67 4.79 -1.52
N ARG A 51 -8.24 4.91 -0.25
CA ARG A 51 -9.05 5.54 0.80
C ARG A 51 -9.05 7.06 0.71
N ASN A 52 -7.92 7.67 0.36
CA ASN A 52 -7.72 9.11 0.50
C ASN A 52 -7.47 9.84 -0.82
N GLY A 53 -7.23 9.11 -1.92
CA GLY A 53 -6.99 9.70 -3.23
C GLY A 53 -8.27 10.21 -3.90
N ASN A 54 -8.14 11.27 -4.69
CA ASN A 54 -9.19 11.69 -5.62
C ASN A 54 -9.20 10.80 -6.89
N ASP A 55 -10.21 10.95 -7.73
CA ASP A 55 -10.39 10.09 -8.91
C ASP A 55 -9.21 10.19 -9.89
N GLU A 56 -8.67 11.39 -10.10
CA GLU A 56 -7.51 11.61 -10.97
C GLU A 56 -6.27 10.86 -10.46
N GLN A 57 -5.99 10.95 -9.15
CA GLN A 57 -4.89 10.23 -8.51
C GLN A 57 -5.09 8.71 -8.61
N LYS A 58 -6.30 8.21 -8.35
CA LYS A 58 -6.60 6.78 -8.43
C LYS A 58 -6.37 6.24 -9.84
N HIS A 59 -6.92 6.90 -10.86
CA HIS A 59 -6.73 6.52 -12.25
C HIS A 59 -5.27 6.59 -12.69
N LYS A 60 -4.52 7.59 -12.21
CA LYS A 60 -3.11 7.77 -12.55
C LYS A 60 -2.20 6.70 -11.94
N TYR A 61 -2.39 6.37 -10.66
CA TYR A 61 -1.42 5.57 -9.91
C TYR A 61 -1.80 4.10 -9.73
N LEU A 62 -3.09 3.79 -9.52
CA LEU A 62 -3.50 2.42 -9.17
C LEU A 62 -3.20 1.39 -10.25
N PRO A 63 -3.46 1.61 -11.56
CA PRO A 63 -3.26 0.57 -12.56
C PRO A 63 -1.82 0.00 -12.59
N LYS A 64 -0.81 0.87 -12.46
CA LYS A 64 0.61 0.47 -12.46
C LYS A 64 1.06 -0.20 -11.16
N LEU A 65 0.50 0.23 -10.02
CA LEU A 65 0.76 -0.43 -8.74
C LEU A 65 0.17 -1.85 -8.72
N ILE A 66 -1.04 -1.99 -9.27
CA ILE A 66 -1.79 -3.25 -9.31
C ILE A 66 -1.17 -4.27 -10.26
N SER A 67 -0.70 -3.82 -11.41
CA SER A 67 0.01 -4.67 -12.37
C SER A 67 1.36 -5.17 -11.82
N GLY A 68 1.91 -4.48 -10.82
CA GLY A 68 3.27 -4.69 -10.32
C GLY A 68 4.35 -4.06 -11.19
N GLU A 69 3.98 -3.22 -12.17
CA GLU A 69 4.94 -2.38 -12.91
C GLU A 69 5.64 -1.41 -11.95
N HIS A 70 4.88 -0.87 -10.99
CA HIS A 70 5.41 -0.04 -9.92
C HIS A 70 5.26 -0.73 -8.56
N PHE A 71 6.25 -0.48 -7.69
CA PHE A 71 6.20 -0.85 -6.29
C PHE A 71 5.99 0.38 -5.42
N GLY A 72 5.31 0.16 -4.29
CA GLY A 72 4.81 1.21 -3.43
C GLY A 72 5.38 1.01 -2.03
N ALA A 73 5.59 2.10 -1.32
CA ALA A 73 6.12 2.10 0.04
C ALA A 73 5.44 3.21 0.84
N LEU A 74 5.61 3.16 2.16
CA LEU A 74 5.23 4.21 3.08
C LEU A 74 6.51 4.82 3.66
N ALA A 75 6.74 6.10 3.38
CA ALA A 75 7.84 6.87 3.95
C ALA A 75 7.29 7.68 5.13
N MET A 76 7.54 7.19 6.34
CA MET A 76 7.04 7.79 7.59
C MET A 76 8.12 7.90 8.66
N SER A 77 8.91 6.85 8.86
CA SER A 77 10.01 6.85 9.84
C SER A 77 11.19 7.71 9.39
N GLU A 78 11.77 8.43 10.32
CA GLU A 78 12.99 9.22 10.15
C GLU A 78 14.07 8.76 11.15
N SER A 79 15.32 9.17 10.95
CA SER A 79 16.43 8.80 11.85
C SER A 79 16.22 9.18 13.33
N HIS A 80 15.35 10.15 13.61
CA HIS A 80 15.02 10.63 14.96
C HIS A 80 13.56 10.38 15.36
N SER A 81 12.73 9.79 14.48
CA SER A 81 11.30 9.62 14.70
C SER A 81 10.85 8.23 14.23
N GLY A 82 10.60 7.36 15.22
CA GLY A 82 10.10 6.00 15.02
C GLY A 82 8.69 5.86 15.58
N SER A 83 8.57 5.48 16.87
CA SER A 83 7.27 5.39 17.55
C SER A 83 6.58 6.75 17.71
N ASP A 84 7.36 7.82 17.88
CA ASP A 84 6.86 9.20 17.94
C ASP A 84 6.88 9.85 16.54
N VAL A 85 6.00 9.36 15.67
CA VAL A 85 5.89 9.80 14.26
C VAL A 85 5.51 11.29 14.15
N VAL A 86 4.78 11.83 15.14
CA VAL A 86 4.31 13.22 15.12
C VAL A 86 5.48 14.21 15.22
N SER A 87 6.62 13.78 15.77
CA SER A 87 7.86 14.56 15.86
C SER A 87 8.74 14.50 14.60
N MET A 88 8.21 14.07 13.45
CA MET A 88 8.92 14.10 12.16
C MET A 88 9.36 15.52 11.76
N LYS A 89 10.48 15.63 11.06
CA LYS A 89 11.10 16.90 10.68
C LYS A 89 10.96 17.26 9.21
N LEU A 90 10.67 16.30 8.33
CA LEU A 90 10.46 16.59 6.90
C LEU A 90 9.29 17.59 6.74
N SER A 91 9.57 18.73 6.12
CA SER A 91 8.57 19.76 5.86
C SER A 91 8.25 19.86 4.36
N ALA A 92 7.03 20.27 4.07
CA ALA A 92 6.58 20.61 2.72
C ALA A 92 6.00 22.03 2.74
N GLU A 93 6.55 22.91 1.93
CA GLU A 93 6.10 24.30 1.78
C GLU A 93 5.43 24.47 0.42
N GLN A 94 4.28 25.13 0.39
CA GLN A 94 3.64 25.51 -0.86
C GLN A 94 4.46 26.64 -1.51
N LYS A 95 5.03 26.37 -2.69
CA LYS A 95 5.71 27.37 -3.50
C LYS A 95 4.73 28.12 -4.40
#